data_AF-R5KHP8-F1
#
_entry.id   AF-R5KHP8-F1
#
_cell.length_a   1.000
_cell.length_b   1.000
_cell.length_c   1.000
_cell.angle_alpha   90.00
_cell.angle_beta   90.00
_cell.angle_gamma   90.00
#
_symmetry.space_group_name_H-M   'P 1'
#
loop_
_entity.id
_entity.type
_entity.pdbx_description
1 polymer ?
#
loop_
_entity_poly.entity_id
_entity_poly.type
_entity_poly.pdbx_seq_one_letter_code
_entity_poly.pdbx_strand_id
1 'polypeptide(L)'
;MKMKKYFIYLMMAFAAVTANACGNDDPAQEQPGTEQPEDNGTSDVPSGNSNILVAYFSATGNTQTVAQHIADLLRADIFRIEAADEYNTSPDPYADSERIQDEAYNNLRPDVKTLPEEEDIAAYDTIFVGSPIWWHQPAMVVCTFLEHYDLSGKVIIPFFTYGATTYLNEAMQRIYASTPESIHIPETLPEDIDPDNIQEPQNDDDGINMPGRSESSVENWLREIGIIK
;
A
#
# COMPACT_ATOMS: atom_id res chain seq x y z
N MET A 1 16.14 15.09 -61.69
CA MET A 1 15.65 14.18 -62.75
C MET A 1 16.77 13.27 -63.22
N LYS A 2 16.81 12.00 -62.77
CA LYS A 2 17.02 10.79 -63.60
C LYS A 2 17.05 9.54 -62.71
N MET A 3 16.35 8.53 -63.20
CA MET A 3 15.89 7.32 -62.53
C MET A 3 16.61 6.08 -63.09
N LYS A 4 16.67 5.03 -62.26
CA LYS A 4 16.67 3.58 -62.59
C LYS A 4 17.95 3.05 -63.27
N LYS A 5 18.40 1.80 -63.08
CA LYS A 5 17.69 0.50 -63.25
C LYS A 5 18.45 -0.68 -62.60
N TYR A 6 17.68 -1.73 -62.32
CA TYR A 6 17.98 -3.07 -61.80
C TYR A 6 18.72 -4.01 -62.80
N PHE A 7 19.40 -5.03 -62.27
CA PHE A 7 19.77 -6.32 -62.90
C PHE A 7 20.07 -7.32 -61.76
N ILE A 8 19.19 -8.25 -61.33
CA ILE A 8 18.65 -9.52 -61.89
C ILE A 8 19.70 -10.63 -62.09
N TYR A 9 19.35 -11.82 -61.53
CA TYR A 9 19.80 -13.21 -61.77
C TYR A 9 20.93 -13.73 -60.87
N LEU A 10 21.00 -14.99 -60.41
CA LEU A 10 20.19 -16.21 -60.47
C LEU A 10 21.02 -17.26 -59.72
N MET A 11 20.45 -18.05 -58.79
CA MET A 11 20.72 -19.50 -58.71
C MET A 11 19.90 -20.14 -57.59
N MET A 12 18.84 -20.84 -57.99
CA MET A 12 18.30 -21.97 -57.24
C MET A 12 19.23 -23.17 -57.45
N ALA A 13 19.52 -23.91 -56.38
CA ALA A 13 19.79 -25.34 -56.46
C ALA A 13 19.24 -26.04 -55.21
N PHE A 14 18.35 -26.98 -55.48
CA PHE A 14 17.56 -27.80 -54.59
C PHE A 14 18.42 -28.89 -53.94
N ALA A 15 18.22 -29.16 -52.64
CA ALA A 15 18.55 -30.46 -52.06
C ALA A 15 17.56 -30.76 -50.92
N ALA A 16 16.65 -31.70 -51.20
CA ALA A 16 15.77 -32.32 -50.21
C ALA A 16 16.33 -33.70 -49.86
N VAL A 17 16.58 -33.96 -48.58
CA VAL A 17 16.69 -35.30 -47.97
C VAL A 17 16.03 -35.27 -46.59
N THR A 18 15.45 -36.41 -46.24
CA THR A 18 14.27 -36.66 -45.39
C THR A 18 14.54 -37.02 -43.92
N ALA A 19 13.54 -36.71 -43.08
CA ALA A 19 12.95 -37.45 -41.95
C ALA A 19 13.75 -37.83 -40.68
N ASN A 20 13.14 -37.44 -39.54
CA ASN A 20 13.15 -37.92 -38.13
C ASN A 20 13.32 -36.68 -37.21
N ALA A 21 12.57 -36.42 -36.15
CA ALA A 21 11.65 -37.20 -35.34
C ALA A 21 10.72 -36.25 -34.55
N CYS A 22 9.66 -36.80 -33.98
CA CYS A 22 8.61 -36.18 -33.16
C CYS A 22 9.09 -35.22 -32.06
N GLY A 23 8.23 -34.25 -31.69
CA GLY A 23 8.16 -33.77 -30.31
C GLY A 23 7.71 -32.33 -30.11
N ASN A 24 6.39 -32.15 -30.03
CA ASN A 24 5.65 -31.13 -29.28
C ASN A 24 5.82 -29.64 -29.64
N ASP A 25 4.75 -29.10 -30.23
CA ASP A 25 4.40 -27.69 -30.22
C ASP A 25 4.12 -27.24 -28.77
N ASP A 26 4.84 -26.23 -28.29
CA ASP A 26 4.53 -25.50 -27.06
C ASP A 26 4.23 -24.05 -27.45
N PRO A 27 3.00 -23.55 -27.25
CA PRO A 27 2.68 -22.16 -27.56
C PRO A 27 3.23 -21.24 -26.48
N ALA A 28 3.60 -20.03 -26.90
CA ALA A 28 4.05 -18.94 -26.04
C ALA A 28 3.09 -18.73 -24.86
N GLN A 29 3.66 -18.70 -23.66
CA GLN A 29 2.94 -18.38 -22.42
C GLN A 29 2.52 -16.91 -22.44
N GLU A 30 1.21 -16.67 -22.44
CA GLU A 30 0.62 -15.39 -22.06
C GLU A 30 0.83 -15.16 -20.56
N GLN A 31 1.37 -13.98 -20.18
CA GLN A 31 1.36 -13.53 -18.79
C GLN A 31 -0.08 -13.27 -18.35
N PRO A 32 -0.51 -13.67 -17.13
CA PRO A 32 -1.80 -13.28 -16.61
C PRO A 32 -1.81 -11.78 -16.34
N GLY A 33 -2.83 -11.09 -16.85
CA GLY A 33 -3.11 -9.70 -16.54
C GLY A 33 -3.37 -9.51 -15.05
N THR A 34 -2.86 -8.40 -14.52
CA THR A 34 -3.24 -7.89 -13.21
C THR A 34 -4.70 -7.47 -13.27
N GLU A 35 -5.61 -8.34 -12.83
CA GLU A 35 -6.97 -7.95 -12.47
C GLU A 35 -6.89 -7.08 -11.21
N GLN A 36 -7.11 -5.79 -11.40
CA GLN A 36 -7.40 -4.86 -10.32
C GLN A 36 -8.72 -5.30 -9.66
N PRO A 37 -8.79 -5.46 -8.33
CA PRO A 37 -10.06 -5.73 -7.68
C PRO A 37 -11.01 -4.57 -7.98
N GLU A 38 -12.19 -4.89 -8.52
CA GLU A 38 -13.22 -3.90 -8.76
C GLU A 38 -13.62 -3.24 -7.44
N ASP A 39 -13.72 -1.90 -7.49
CA ASP A 39 -14.25 -1.03 -6.45
C ASP A 39 -15.74 -1.36 -6.23
N ASN A 40 -16.01 -2.40 -5.44
CA ASN A 40 -17.34 -2.70 -4.96
C ASN A 40 -17.65 -1.72 -3.83
N GLY A 41 -18.20 -0.57 -4.23
CA GLY A 41 -18.60 0.56 -3.40
C GLY A 41 -18.89 0.18 -1.95
N THR A 42 -17.89 0.39 -1.11
CA THR A 42 -18.06 0.52 0.33
C THR A 42 -18.62 1.91 0.55
N SER A 43 -19.67 2.04 1.36
CA SER A 43 -20.19 3.38 1.72
C SER A 43 -19.05 4.23 2.28
N ASP A 44 -18.95 5.48 1.84
CA ASP A 44 -17.96 6.46 2.30
C ASP A 44 -18.11 6.82 3.80
N VAL A 45 -18.98 6.13 4.53
CA VAL A 45 -19.22 6.28 5.96
C VAL A 45 -19.12 4.90 6.61
N PRO A 46 -18.26 4.73 7.63
CA PRO A 46 -18.23 3.53 8.44
C PRO A 46 -19.63 3.19 9.00
N SER A 47 -20.03 1.92 8.97
CA SER A 47 -21.42 1.55 9.29
C SER A 47 -21.77 1.62 10.79
N GLY A 48 -20.79 1.79 11.68
CA GLY A 48 -20.96 1.76 13.13
C GLY A 48 -21.42 0.40 13.68
N ASN A 49 -21.25 -0.68 12.92
CA ASN A 49 -21.77 -2.02 13.27
C ASN A 49 -20.72 -2.92 13.94
N SER A 50 -19.45 -2.52 13.89
CA SER A 50 -18.34 -3.11 14.63
C SER A 50 -17.72 -2.07 15.56
N ASN A 51 -17.02 -2.52 16.61
CA ASN A 51 -16.19 -1.63 17.44
C ASN A 51 -14.79 -1.42 16.86
N ILE A 52 -14.51 -2.00 15.69
CA ILE A 52 -13.25 -1.91 14.96
C ILE A 52 -13.48 -1.18 13.64
N LEU A 53 -12.63 -0.22 13.32
CA LEU A 53 -12.54 0.43 12.01
C LEU A 53 -11.20 0.08 11.35
N VAL A 54 -11.21 -0.16 10.04
CA VAL A 54 -10.00 -0.22 9.21
C VAL A 54 -9.98 1.01 8.32
N ALA A 55 -9.26 2.05 8.73
CA ALA A 55 -9.06 3.27 7.96
C ALA A 55 -7.76 3.16 7.15
N TYR A 56 -7.78 3.35 5.84
CA TYR A 56 -6.58 3.18 5.01
C TYR A 56 -6.51 4.14 3.83
N PHE A 57 -5.28 4.53 3.45
CA PHE A 57 -5.01 5.14 2.15
C PHE A 57 -4.36 4.12 1.21
N SER A 58 -4.68 4.16 -0.09
CA SER A 58 -4.09 3.29 -1.11
C SER A 58 -4.13 3.95 -2.49
N ALA A 59 -2.96 4.17 -3.09
CA ALA A 59 -2.84 4.71 -4.44
C ALA A 59 -3.02 3.63 -5.53
N THR A 60 -2.41 2.45 -5.34
CA THR A 60 -2.34 1.38 -6.36
C THR A 60 -2.96 0.06 -5.92
N GLY A 61 -3.74 0.07 -4.85
CA GLY A 61 -4.51 -1.10 -4.38
C GLY A 61 -3.78 -2.02 -3.39
N ASN A 62 -2.46 -1.90 -3.21
CA ASN A 62 -1.71 -2.80 -2.31
C ASN A 62 -2.19 -2.73 -0.85
N THR A 63 -2.29 -1.52 -0.30
CA THR A 63 -2.75 -1.29 1.07
C THR A 63 -4.22 -1.64 1.21
N GLN A 64 -5.02 -1.38 0.17
CA GLN A 64 -6.43 -1.78 0.10
C GLN A 64 -6.61 -3.29 0.24
N THR A 65 -5.78 -4.10 -0.43
CA THR A 65 -5.85 -5.57 -0.33
C THR A 65 -5.66 -6.02 1.12
N VAL A 66 -4.66 -5.48 1.83
CA VAL A 66 -4.42 -5.79 3.24
C VAL A 66 -5.59 -5.31 4.11
N ALA A 67 -6.05 -4.08 3.90
CA ALA A 67 -7.18 -3.50 4.64
C ALA A 67 -8.44 -4.36 4.51
N GLN A 68 -8.76 -4.83 3.30
CA GLN A 68 -9.92 -5.67 3.04
C GLN A 68 -9.81 -7.00 3.78
N HIS A 69 -8.64 -7.65 3.75
CA HIS A 69 -8.42 -8.88 4.51
C HIS A 69 -8.59 -8.69 6.02
N ILE A 70 -8.08 -7.58 6.58
CA ILE A 70 -8.28 -7.26 8.01
C ILE A 70 -9.78 -7.08 8.30
N ALA A 71 -10.48 -6.30 7.47
CA ALA A 71 -11.91 -6.05 7.63
C ALA A 71 -12.73 -7.34 7.57
N ASP A 72 -12.44 -8.21 6.60
CA ASP A 72 -13.13 -9.48 6.42
C ASP A 72 -12.89 -10.44 7.59
N LEU A 73 -11.64 -10.60 8.01
CA LEU A 73 -11.25 -11.50 9.11
C LEU A 73 -11.83 -11.04 10.46
N LEU A 74 -11.93 -9.74 10.68
CA LEU A 74 -12.42 -9.16 11.95
C LEU A 74 -13.90 -8.77 11.91
N ARG A 75 -14.55 -8.87 10.75
CA ARG A 75 -15.89 -8.32 10.49
C ARG A 75 -15.98 -6.84 10.88
N ALA A 76 -14.92 -6.10 10.56
CA ALA A 76 -14.79 -4.69 10.87
C ALA A 76 -15.36 -3.81 9.76
N ASP A 77 -15.78 -2.60 10.12
CA ASP A 77 -16.05 -1.54 9.17
C ASP A 77 -14.74 -1.09 8.52
N ILE A 78 -14.81 -0.65 7.27
CA ILE A 78 -13.65 -0.23 6.47
C ILE A 78 -13.91 1.15 5.86
N PHE A 79 -12.90 2.01 5.88
CA PHE A 79 -12.98 3.36 5.34
C PHE A 79 -11.72 3.67 4.52
N ARG A 80 -11.92 4.13 3.29
CA ARG A 80 -10.83 4.58 2.43
C ARG A 80 -10.61 6.08 2.62
N ILE A 81 -9.42 6.42 3.10
CA ILE A 81 -8.92 7.80 3.12
C ILE A 81 -8.57 8.18 1.68
N GLU A 82 -9.09 9.31 1.21
CA GLU A 82 -8.81 9.89 -0.10
C GLU A 82 -8.22 11.30 0.07
N ALA A 83 -7.17 11.62 -0.69
CA ALA A 83 -6.65 12.99 -0.75
C ALA A 83 -7.59 13.88 -1.57
N ALA A 84 -7.78 15.12 -1.13
CA ALA A 84 -8.61 16.11 -1.83
C ALA A 84 -8.01 16.45 -3.22
N ASP A 85 -6.68 16.57 -3.29
CA ASP A 85 -5.94 16.58 -4.54
C ASP A 85 -5.37 15.17 -4.80
N GLU A 86 -6.03 14.44 -5.69
CA GLU A 86 -5.77 13.02 -5.95
C GLU A 86 -4.32 12.79 -6.40
N TYR A 87 -3.67 11.79 -5.80
CA TYR A 87 -2.36 11.34 -6.26
C TYR A 87 -2.51 10.60 -7.59
N ASN A 88 -1.49 10.74 -8.43
CA ASN A 88 -1.38 10.10 -9.70
C ASN A 88 -1.36 8.57 -9.55
N THR A 89 -2.26 7.91 -10.28
CA THR A 89 -2.41 6.46 -10.34
C THR A 89 -1.77 5.84 -11.59
N SER A 90 -0.99 6.64 -12.32
CA SER A 90 -0.21 6.19 -13.49
C SER A 90 0.67 4.98 -13.15
N PRO A 91 0.89 4.07 -14.12
CA PRO A 91 1.87 3.00 -13.97
C PRO A 91 3.31 3.50 -13.81
N ASP A 92 3.58 4.79 -14.04
CA ASP A 92 4.85 5.41 -13.67
C ASP A 92 4.94 5.56 -12.14
N PRO A 93 5.80 4.76 -11.46
CA PRO A 93 5.90 4.79 -10.00
C PRO A 93 6.49 6.09 -9.47
N TYR A 94 7.00 6.98 -10.35
CA TYR A 94 7.64 8.23 -9.96
C TYR A 94 6.82 9.47 -10.30
N ALA A 95 5.63 9.33 -10.86
CA ALA A 95 4.87 10.47 -11.40
C ALA A 95 4.59 11.57 -10.36
N ASP A 96 4.39 11.18 -9.10
CA ASP A 96 4.18 12.10 -7.97
C ASP A 96 5.34 12.10 -6.97
N SER A 97 6.49 11.50 -7.33
CA SER A 97 7.57 11.28 -6.37
C SER A 97 8.10 12.56 -5.74
N GLU A 98 8.20 13.66 -6.50
CA GLU A 98 8.62 14.97 -5.98
C GLU A 98 7.61 15.54 -4.97
N ARG A 99 6.31 15.48 -5.29
CA ARG A 99 5.24 15.92 -4.39
C ARG A 99 5.23 15.11 -3.10
N ILE A 100 5.26 13.79 -3.23
CA ILE A 100 5.23 12.87 -2.07
C ILE A 100 6.48 13.06 -1.21
N GLN A 101 7.65 13.31 -1.82
CA GLN A 101 8.87 13.61 -1.07
C GLN A 101 8.75 14.91 -0.29
N ASP A 102 8.26 15.97 -0.94
CA ASP A 102 8.06 17.27 -0.32
C ASP A 102 7.09 17.16 0.86
N GLU A 103 5.98 16.45 0.67
CA GLU A 103 5.01 16.18 1.74
C GLU A 103 5.64 15.45 2.93
N ALA A 104 6.39 14.36 2.68
CA ALA A 104 7.02 13.55 3.72
C ALA A 104 8.13 14.32 4.47
N TYR A 105 9.09 14.89 3.74
CA TYR A 105 10.28 15.50 4.32
C TYR A 105 10.03 16.89 4.94
N ASN A 106 9.02 17.61 4.47
CA ASN A 106 8.60 18.88 5.07
C ASN A 106 7.40 18.72 6.03
N ASN A 107 7.02 17.48 6.36
CA ASN A 107 5.95 17.17 7.30
C ASN A 107 4.63 17.92 6.97
N LEU A 108 4.25 17.92 5.69
CA LEU A 108 3.03 18.59 5.24
C LEU A 108 1.79 17.77 5.64
N ARG A 109 0.62 18.41 5.58
CA ARG A 109 -0.69 17.78 5.82
C ARG A 109 -1.59 18.00 4.61
N PRO A 110 -1.51 17.14 3.58
CA PRO A 110 -2.41 17.20 2.44
C PRO A 110 -3.86 17.07 2.89
N ASP A 111 -4.76 17.84 2.29
CA ASP A 111 -6.19 17.82 2.63
C ASP A 111 -6.83 16.46 2.30
N VAL A 112 -7.76 16.02 3.14
CA VAL A 112 -8.58 14.82 2.94
C VAL A 112 -9.86 15.21 2.19
N LYS A 113 -10.26 14.43 1.19
CA LYS A 113 -11.42 14.68 0.33
C LYS A 113 -12.74 14.64 1.09
N THR A 114 -12.89 13.63 1.94
CA THR A 114 -14.07 13.39 2.77
C THR A 114 -13.63 12.94 4.15
N LEU A 115 -14.16 13.58 5.18
CA LEU A 115 -13.96 13.21 6.58
C LEU A 115 -15.32 12.76 7.13
N PRO A 116 -15.46 11.53 7.64
CA PRO A 116 -16.61 11.12 8.43
C PRO A 116 -16.87 12.08 9.60
N GLU A 117 -18.11 12.16 10.05
CA GLU A 117 -18.45 12.99 11.21
C GLU A 117 -17.72 12.46 12.47
N GLU A 118 -17.40 13.36 13.40
CA GLU A 118 -16.65 13.01 14.62
C GLU A 118 -17.37 11.91 15.43
N GLU A 119 -18.71 11.94 15.48
CA GLU A 119 -19.51 10.93 16.18
C GLU A 119 -19.40 9.54 15.57
N ASP A 120 -19.23 9.44 14.25
CA ASP A 120 -19.06 8.16 13.55
C ASP A 120 -17.71 7.53 13.91
N ILE A 121 -16.65 8.34 13.97
CA ILE A 121 -15.32 7.87 14.39
C ILE A 121 -15.28 7.57 15.90
N ALA A 122 -16.02 8.35 16.71
CA ALA A 122 -16.07 8.17 18.15
C ALA A 122 -16.64 6.80 18.55
N ALA A 123 -17.47 6.17 17.71
CA ALA A 123 -18.08 4.87 17.96
C ALA A 123 -17.10 3.68 17.98
N TYR A 124 -15.87 3.85 17.48
CA TYR A 124 -14.87 2.79 17.40
C TYR A 124 -13.91 2.80 18.59
N ASP A 125 -13.65 1.63 19.17
CA ASP A 125 -12.65 1.44 20.23
C ASP A 125 -11.26 1.20 19.64
N THR A 126 -11.20 0.51 18.51
CA THR A 126 -9.96 0.11 17.82
C THR A 126 -10.00 0.60 16.38
N ILE A 127 -8.89 1.20 15.93
CA ILE A 127 -8.71 1.66 14.55
C ILE A 127 -7.41 1.07 14.01
N PHE A 128 -7.54 0.22 12.99
CA PHE A 128 -6.42 -0.16 12.14
C PHE A 128 -6.15 0.98 11.16
N VAL A 129 -4.89 1.38 11.03
CA VAL A 129 -4.47 2.49 10.18
C VAL A 129 -3.54 2.00 9.07
N GLY A 130 -4.04 1.98 7.85
CA GLY A 130 -3.33 1.48 6.68
C GLY A 130 -2.67 2.57 5.85
N SER A 131 -1.39 2.41 5.53
CA SER A 131 -0.71 3.30 4.60
C SER A 131 0.33 2.57 3.73
N PRO A 132 0.61 3.02 2.50
CA PRO A 132 1.89 2.74 1.88
C PRO A 132 3.03 3.44 2.65
N ILE A 133 4.26 2.94 2.55
CA ILE A 133 5.46 3.71 2.91
C ILE A 133 5.95 4.47 1.70
N TRP A 134 5.98 5.79 1.84
CA TRP A 134 6.28 6.77 0.81
C TRP A 134 7.34 7.73 1.34
N TRP A 135 8.52 7.71 0.73
CA TRP A 135 9.68 8.47 1.22
C TRP A 135 9.89 8.31 2.73
N HIS A 136 9.91 7.05 3.17
CA HIS A 136 10.21 6.63 4.55
C HIS A 136 9.15 7.02 5.60
N GLN A 137 7.99 7.52 5.16
CA GLN A 137 6.90 7.97 6.00
C GLN A 137 5.58 7.31 5.54
N PRO A 138 4.53 7.26 6.38
CA PRO A 138 3.18 7.04 5.87
C PRO A 138 2.82 8.10 4.82
N ALA A 139 1.87 7.81 3.94
CA ALA A 139 1.27 8.83 3.09
C ALA A 139 0.69 9.93 3.99
N MET A 140 1.14 11.18 3.82
CA MET A 140 0.89 12.24 4.80
C MET A 140 -0.59 12.61 4.95
N VAL A 141 -1.42 12.31 3.94
CA VAL A 141 -2.89 12.40 4.04
C VAL A 141 -3.47 11.54 5.17
N VAL A 142 -2.83 10.41 5.51
CA VAL A 142 -3.21 9.58 6.65
C VAL A 142 -2.97 10.33 7.96
N CYS A 143 -1.87 11.08 8.07
CA CYS A 143 -1.61 11.91 9.24
C CYS A 143 -2.66 13.01 9.37
N THR A 144 -3.04 13.66 8.26
CA THR A 144 -4.14 14.64 8.24
C THR A 144 -5.45 14.03 8.75
N PHE A 145 -5.80 12.82 8.30
CA PHE A 145 -6.99 12.12 8.76
C PHE A 145 -6.93 11.86 10.27
N LEU A 146 -5.81 11.35 10.79
CA LEU A 146 -5.69 11.02 12.21
C LEU A 146 -5.74 12.27 13.11
N GLU A 147 -5.02 13.33 12.74
CA GLU A 147 -4.95 14.57 13.50
C GLU A 147 -6.28 15.36 13.49
N HIS A 148 -7.21 14.99 12.62
CA HIS A 148 -8.55 15.60 12.59
C HIS A 148 -9.43 15.17 13.77
N TYR A 149 -9.21 13.97 14.33
CA TYR A 149 -10.10 13.38 15.34
C TYR A 149 -9.48 13.33 16.74
N ASP A 150 -10.33 13.39 17.77
CA ASP A 150 -9.92 13.00 19.12
C ASP A 150 -9.86 11.47 19.23
N LEU A 151 -8.63 10.95 19.23
CA LEU A 151 -8.34 9.52 19.31
C LEU A 151 -7.84 9.09 20.70
N SER A 152 -8.04 9.94 21.71
CA SER A 152 -7.59 9.68 23.08
C SER A 152 -8.17 8.38 23.63
N GLY A 153 -7.30 7.49 24.13
CA GLY A 153 -7.68 6.20 24.71
C GLY A 153 -8.19 5.15 23.71
N LYS A 154 -8.29 5.47 22.42
CA LYS A 154 -8.58 4.49 21.36
C LYS A 154 -7.34 3.65 21.07
N VAL A 155 -7.54 2.41 20.63
CA VAL A 155 -6.45 1.52 20.22
C VAL A 155 -6.10 1.79 18.76
N ILE A 156 -4.86 2.19 18.48
CA ILE A 156 -4.35 2.46 17.13
C ILE A 156 -3.37 1.36 16.74
N ILE A 157 -3.65 0.71 15.60
CA ILE A 157 -2.85 -0.41 15.07
C ILE A 157 -2.41 -0.08 13.64
N PRO A 158 -1.21 0.50 13.46
CA PRO A 158 -0.72 0.79 12.12
C PRO A 158 -0.39 -0.49 11.35
N PHE A 159 -0.62 -0.49 10.04
CA PHE A 159 -0.09 -1.48 9.13
C PHE A 159 0.39 -0.81 7.84
N PHE A 160 1.51 -1.30 7.32
CA PHE A 160 2.15 -0.70 6.16
C PHE A 160 2.34 -1.70 5.03
N THR A 161 2.21 -1.21 3.80
CA THR A 161 2.66 -1.91 2.60
C THR A 161 3.83 -1.16 1.98
N TYR A 162 4.90 -1.87 1.63
CA TYR A 162 6.15 -1.24 1.25
C TYR A 162 6.94 -2.11 0.26
N GLY A 163 7.78 -1.46 -0.54
CA GLY A 163 8.70 -2.14 -1.45
C GLY A 163 10.12 -2.34 -0.88
N ALA A 164 10.46 -1.65 0.21
CA ALA A 164 11.79 -1.65 0.83
C ALA A 164 11.77 -2.34 2.21
N THR A 165 12.83 -3.04 2.60
CA THR A 165 12.88 -3.75 3.89
C THR A 165 13.28 -2.87 5.08
N THR A 166 13.22 -1.55 4.93
CA THR A 166 13.67 -0.57 5.95
C THR A 166 12.63 0.56 6.09
N TYR A 167 12.78 1.39 7.12
CA TYR A 167 12.00 2.61 7.40
C TYR A 167 10.64 2.39 8.08
N LEU A 168 10.47 1.23 8.71
CA LEU A 168 9.24 0.90 9.42
C LEU A 168 9.16 1.67 10.73
N ASN A 169 10.27 1.83 11.43
CA ASN A 169 10.31 2.53 12.71
C ASN A 169 9.88 3.99 12.51
N GLU A 170 10.48 4.71 11.57
CA GLU A 170 10.16 6.11 11.28
C GLU A 170 8.69 6.28 10.88
N ALA A 171 8.15 5.34 10.09
CA ALA A 171 6.73 5.36 9.71
C ALA A 171 5.80 5.08 10.91
N MET A 172 6.15 4.12 11.79
CA MET A 172 5.41 3.86 13.02
C MET A 172 5.45 5.07 13.96
N GLN A 173 6.63 5.64 14.19
CA GLN A 173 6.84 6.83 15.02
C GLN A 173 6.00 8.01 14.51
N ARG A 174 5.90 8.21 13.19
CA ARG A 174 5.04 9.24 12.60
C ARG A 174 3.56 9.07 12.97
N ILE A 175 3.04 7.84 12.91
CA ILE A 175 1.65 7.56 13.31
C ILE A 175 1.46 7.79 14.81
N TYR A 176 2.43 7.40 15.65
CA TYR A 176 2.34 7.58 17.10
C TYR A 176 2.37 9.06 17.47
N ALA A 177 3.24 9.84 16.83
CA ALA A 177 3.29 11.30 16.97
C ALA A 177 1.99 11.98 16.52
N SER A 178 1.27 11.42 15.54
CA SER A 178 -0.03 11.91 15.08
C SER A 178 -1.19 11.52 16.00
N THR A 179 -0.97 10.55 16.91
CA THR A 179 -1.99 10.00 17.82
C THR A 179 -1.45 9.83 19.25
N PRO A 180 -0.88 10.87 19.87
CA PRO A 180 -0.05 10.73 21.08
C PRO A 180 -0.84 10.28 22.32
N GLU A 181 -2.14 10.52 22.37
CA GLU A 181 -3.01 10.16 23.49
C GLU A 181 -3.74 8.82 23.27
N SER A 182 -3.46 8.13 22.16
CA SER A 182 -3.99 6.80 21.87
C SER A 182 -3.18 5.70 22.57
N ILE A 183 -3.79 4.52 22.69
CA ILE A 183 -3.08 3.30 23.05
C ILE A 183 -2.58 2.66 21.75
N HIS A 184 -1.29 2.42 21.61
CA HIS A 184 -0.76 1.81 20.40
C HIS A 184 -0.55 0.30 20.53
N ILE A 185 -0.68 -0.41 19.41
CA ILE A 185 -0.19 -1.79 19.26
C ILE A 185 0.82 -1.81 18.11
N PRO A 186 2.08 -2.23 18.34
CA PRO A 186 2.66 -2.58 19.65
C PRO A 186 2.66 -1.38 20.63
N GLU A 187 2.74 -1.62 21.94
CA GLU A 187 2.77 -0.52 22.92
C GLU A 187 4.09 0.26 22.87
N THR A 188 5.17 -0.43 22.50
CA THR A 188 6.52 0.12 22.42
C THR A 188 7.11 -0.16 21.05
N LEU A 189 7.76 0.84 20.48
CA LEU A 189 8.57 0.72 19.28
C LEU A 189 10.05 0.51 19.63
N PRO A 190 10.86 0.00 18.69
CA PRO A 190 12.31 0.08 18.79
C PRO A 190 12.80 1.51 19.05
N GLU A 191 13.99 1.63 19.64
CA GLU A 191 14.63 2.94 19.83
C GLU A 191 14.91 3.59 18.47
N ASP A 192 14.35 4.77 18.27
CA ASP A 192 14.64 5.63 17.12
C ASP A 192 16.02 6.27 17.34
N ILE A 193 17.00 5.82 16.56
CA ILE A 193 18.43 6.13 16.78
C ILE A 193 18.72 7.62 16.56
N ASP A 194 18.10 8.22 15.54
CA ASP A 194 18.17 9.63 15.21
C ASP A 194 16.80 10.09 14.69
N PRO A 195 15.91 10.59 15.57
CA PRO A 195 14.55 10.96 15.20
C PRO A 195 14.44 12.09 14.17
N ASP A 196 15.51 12.87 13.98
CA ASP A 196 15.56 13.92 12.97
C ASP A 196 15.99 13.37 11.60
N ASN A 197 16.55 12.16 11.54
CA ASN A 197 16.99 11.49 10.32
C ASN A 197 15.87 10.65 9.70
N ILE A 198 15.07 11.28 8.85
CA ILE A 198 14.00 10.61 8.09
C ILE A 198 14.41 10.26 6.65
N GLN A 199 15.67 10.45 6.28
CA GLN A 199 16.14 10.34 4.89
C GLN A 199 17.08 9.17 4.63
N GLU A 200 17.74 8.65 5.68
CA GLU A 200 18.72 7.58 5.57
C GLU A 200 18.36 6.43 6.52
N PRO A 201 18.56 5.16 6.12
CA PRO A 201 18.12 4.01 6.89
C PRO A 201 18.98 3.83 8.15
N GLN A 202 18.33 3.53 9.27
CA GLN A 202 19.00 3.49 10.58
C GLN A 202 19.22 2.06 11.14
N ASN A 203 18.69 1.02 10.47
CA ASN A 203 18.71 -0.39 10.93
C ASN A 203 18.11 -0.59 12.32
N ASP A 204 17.03 0.13 12.62
CA ASP A 204 16.29 0.12 13.88
C ASP A 204 14.87 -0.47 13.72
N ASP A 205 14.60 -1.13 12.60
CA ASP A 205 13.30 -1.78 12.31
C ASP A 205 13.12 -3.14 13.01
N ASP A 206 14.17 -3.65 13.66
CA ASP A 206 14.20 -4.99 14.25
C ASP A 206 13.05 -5.18 15.26
N GLY A 207 12.18 -6.15 14.97
CA GLY A 207 11.01 -6.47 15.79
C GLY A 207 9.70 -5.84 15.31
N ILE A 208 9.72 -4.98 14.29
CA ILE A 208 8.51 -4.51 13.62
C ILE A 208 8.13 -5.52 12.53
N ASN A 209 6.98 -6.18 12.72
CA ASN A 209 6.41 -7.10 11.74
C ASN A 209 5.18 -6.48 11.08
N MET A 210 5.09 -6.61 9.76
CA MET A 210 3.97 -6.12 8.95
C MET A 210 3.37 -7.26 8.13
N PRO A 211 2.05 -7.22 7.86
CA PRO A 211 1.40 -8.25 7.06
C PRO A 211 1.82 -8.14 5.59
N GLY A 212 2.05 -9.29 4.96
CA GLY A 212 2.05 -9.40 3.51
C GLY A 212 0.62 -9.28 2.92
N ARG A 213 0.54 -9.29 1.59
CA ARG A 213 -0.74 -9.05 0.87
C ARG A 213 -1.70 -10.25 0.82
N SER A 214 -1.28 -11.45 1.20
CA SER A 214 -2.18 -12.61 1.21
C SER A 214 -3.00 -12.66 2.49
N GLU A 215 -4.26 -13.11 2.40
CA GLU A 215 -5.12 -13.34 3.56
C GLU A 215 -4.43 -14.13 4.68
N SER A 216 -3.72 -15.21 4.33
CA SER A 216 -2.96 -16.02 5.30
C SER A 216 -1.84 -15.25 6.00
N SER A 217 -1.20 -14.29 5.31
CA SER A 217 -0.18 -13.45 5.92
C SER A 217 -0.79 -12.44 6.87
N VAL A 218 -1.96 -11.88 6.52
CA VAL A 218 -2.73 -10.97 7.38
C VAL A 218 -3.23 -11.71 8.61
N GLU A 219 -3.79 -12.91 8.44
CA GLU A 219 -4.25 -13.74 9.55
C GLU A 219 -3.10 -14.07 10.52
N ASN A 220 -1.95 -14.51 10.01
CA ASN A 220 -0.79 -14.80 10.85
C ASN A 220 -0.31 -13.56 11.61
N TRP A 221 -0.23 -12.40 10.95
CA TRP A 221 0.14 -11.15 11.60
C TRP A 221 -0.84 -10.79 12.72
N LEU A 222 -2.16 -10.87 12.47
CA LEU A 222 -3.19 -10.64 13.49
C LEU A 222 -3.07 -11.60 14.69
N ARG A 223 -2.61 -12.84 14.49
CA ARG A 223 -2.30 -13.80 15.58
C ARG A 223 -1.06 -13.37 16.36
N GLU A 224 -0.01 -12.96 15.65
CA GLU A 224 1.26 -12.52 16.26
C GLU A 224 1.06 -11.29 17.15
N ILE A 225 0.24 -10.32 16.71
CA ILE A 225 -0.10 -9.13 17.51
C ILE A 225 -1.24 -9.37 18.51
N GLY A 226 -1.73 -10.61 18.64
CA GLY A 226 -2.69 -11.01 19.66
C GLY A 226 -4.14 -10.58 19.45
N ILE A 227 -4.50 -10.14 18.23
CA ILE A 227 -5.86 -9.69 17.90
C ILE A 227 -6.79 -10.90 17.68
N ILE A 228 -6.31 -11.95 17.03
CA ILE A 228 -7.06 -13.20 16.84
C ILE A 228 -6.34 -14.38 17.53
N LYS A 229 -7.13 -15.33 18.04
CA LYS A 229 -6.65 -16.49 18.81
C LYS A 229 -6.52 -17.74 17.96
#